data_AF-A0A2E1AGK2-F1
#
_entry.id   AF-A0A2E1AGK2-F1
#
_cell.length_a   1.000
_cell.length_b   1.000
_cell.length_c   1.000
_cell.angle_alpha   90.00
_cell.angle_beta   90.00
_cell.angle_gamma   90.00
#
_symmetry.space_group_name_H-M   'P 1'
#
loop_
_entity.id
_entity.type
_entity.pdbx_description
1 polymer ?
#
loop_
_entity_poly.entity_id
_entity_poly.type
_entity_poly.pdbx_seq_one_letter_code
_entity_poly.pdbx_strand_id
1 'polypeptide(L)' 'MVTEFIFFSGKGGVGKTTMACTTAVRAADSGKRVLIVTTDPASNLSDVFEQYSGHCFVSKPLGQQERLE' A
#
# COMPACT_ATOMS: atom_id res chain seq x y z
N MET A 1 18.96 7.48 -6.94
CA MET A 1 17.64 7.34 -6.32
C MET A 1 17.77 6.36 -5.18
N VAL A 2 17.28 6.72 -3.99
CA VAL A 2 17.26 5.83 -2.82
C VAL A 2 15.83 5.32 -2.66
N THR A 3 15.67 4.02 -2.50
CA THR A 3 14.38 3.40 -2.19
C THR A 3 14.19 3.37 -0.68
N GLU A 4 13.07 3.90 -0.21
CA GLU A 4 12.68 3.87 1.21
C GLU A 4 11.93 2.56 1.50
N PHE A 5 12.31 1.86 2.57
CA PHE A 5 11.67 0.62 3.01
C PHE A 5 10.97 0.83 4.35
N ILE A 6 9.68 0.52 4.41
CA ILE A 6 8.86 0.62 5.63
C ILE A 6 8.33 -0.77 5.97
N PHE A 7 8.64 -1.27 7.16
CA PHE A 7 8.25 -2.60 7.62
C PHE A 7 7.17 -2.52 8.70
N PHE A 8 6.10 -3.28 8.54
CA PHE A 8 5.04 -3.43 9.53
C PHE A 8 5.12 -4.83 10.14
N SER A 9 5.51 -4.92 11.42
CA SER A 9 5.65 -6.18 12.17
C SER A 9 4.87 -6.13 13.49
N GLY A 10 4.51 -7.29 14.03
CA GLY A 10 3.70 -7.42 15.25
C GLY A 10 2.76 -8.63 15.25
N LYS A 11 2.10 -8.86 16.38
CA LYS A 11 1.17 -9.99 16.61
C LYS A 11 0.02 -10.03 15.57
N GLY A 12 -0.64 -11.18 15.43
CA GLY A 12 -1.84 -11.31 14.58
C GLY A 12 -2.95 -10.36 15.03
N GLY A 13 -3.69 -9.77 14.08
CA GLY A 13 -4.86 -8.92 14.38
C GLY A 13 -4.59 -7.47 14.80
N VAL A 14 -3.33 -7.02 14.92
CA VAL A 14 -3.01 -5.63 15.35
C VAL A 14 -3.17 -4.56 14.25
N GLY A 15 -3.71 -4.91 13.08
CA GLY A 15 -3.97 -3.94 12.00
C GLY A 15 -2.78 -3.61 11.09
N LYS A 16 -1.74 -4.45 11.03
CA LYS A 16 -0.54 -4.23 10.19
C LYS A 16 -0.89 -3.99 8.71
N THR A 17 -1.77 -4.82 8.16
CA THR A 17 -2.21 -4.73 6.77
C THR A 17 -2.90 -3.39 6.52
N THR A 18 -3.84 -3.01 7.39
CA THR A 18 -4.56 -1.74 7.32
C THR A 18 -3.60 -0.54 7.35
N MET A 19 -2.61 -0.57 8.24
CA MET A 19 -1.59 0.48 8.33
C MET A 19 -0.72 0.54 7.07
N ALA A 20 -0.24 -0.61 6.57
CA ALA A 20 0.55 -0.67 5.35
C ALA A 20 -0.20 -0.10 4.14
N CYS A 21 -1.49 -0.43 4.00
CA CYS A 21 -2.35 0.08 2.93
C CYS A 21 -2.54 1.60 3.05
N THR A 22 -2.87 2.08 4.25
CA THR A 22 -3.08 3.52 4.51
C THR A 22 -1.81 4.33 4.24
N THR A 23 -0.66 3.85 4.68
CA THR A 23 0.64 4.48 4.42
C THR A 23 0.96 4.51 2.93
N ALA A 24 0.68 3.42 2.21
CA ALA A 24 0.91 3.34 0.77
C ALA A 24 0.02 4.29 -0.03
N VAL A 25 -1.28 4.38 0.30
CA VAL A 25 -2.21 5.34 -0.32
C VAL A 25 -1.72 6.76 -0.10
N ARG A 26 -1.38 7.14 1.14
CA ARG A 26 -0.87 8.49 1.44
C ARG A 26 0.43 8.79 0.67
N ALA A 27 1.32 7.82 0.56
CA ALA A 27 2.56 7.99 -0.19
C ALA A 27 2.29 8.12 -1.70
N ALA A 28 1.34 7.37 -2.26
CA ALA A 28 0.89 7.50 -3.64
C ALA A 28 0.22 8.86 -3.90
N ASP A 29 -0.59 9.37 -2.95
CA ASP A 29 -1.18 10.71 -3.01
C ASP A 29 -0.10 11.81 -3.04
N SER A 30 1.05 11.58 -2.40
CA SER A 30 2.21 12.47 -2.49
C SER A 30 3.02 12.32 -3.79
N GLY A 31 2.53 11.54 -4.76
CA GLY A 31 3.17 11.32 -6.06
C GLY A 31 4.30 10.28 -6.04
N LYS A 32 4.45 9.51 -4.95
CA LYS A 32 5.45 8.43 -4.89
C LYS A 32 4.91 7.16 -5.55
N ARG A 33 5.79 6.40 -6.20
CA ARG A 33 5.46 5.03 -6.63
C ARG A 33 5.67 4.09 -5.46
N VAL A 34 4.63 3.33 -5.10
CA VAL A 34 4.65 2.44 -3.93
C VAL A 34 4.35 1.01 -4.33
N LEU A 35 5.15 0.09 -3.79
CA LEU A 35 4.93 -1.36 -3.88
C LEU A 35 4.64 -1.89 -2.47
N ILE A 36 3.49 -2.53 -2.30
CA ILE A 36 3.16 -3.25 -1.07
C ILE A 36 3.49 -4.73 -1.28
N VAL A 37 4.27 -5.30 -0.36
CA VAL A 37 4.60 -6.74 -0.33
C VAL A 37 4.13 -7.30 1.00
N THR A 38 3.40 -8.43 0.96
CA THR A 38 3.07 -9.21 2.16
C THR A 38 3.78 -10.55 2.11
N THR A 39 4.31 -10.99 3.25
CA THR A 39 4.84 -12.35 3.43
C THR A 39 3.84 -13.26 4.13
N ASP A 40 2.65 -12.75 4.48
CA ASP A 40 1.59 -13.53 5.10
C ASP A 40 0.85 -14.36 4.04
N PRO A 41 0.78 -15.70 4.17
CA PRO A 41 -0.01 -16.53 3.27
C PRO A 41 -1.52 -16.29 3.36
N ALA A 42 -2.02 -15.70 4.46
CA ALA A 42 -3.41 -15.24 4.55
C ALA A 42 -3.54 -13.94 3.73
N SER A 43 -4.00 -14.06 2.48
CA SER A 43 -4.03 -12.96 1.50
C SER A 43 -5.13 -11.93 1.79
N ASN A 44 -5.10 -11.28 2.95
CA ASN A 44 -6.03 -10.18 3.27
C ASN A 44 -5.78 -8.94 2.38
N LEU A 45 -4.67 -8.87 1.67
CA LEU A 45 -4.37 -7.75 0.77
C LEU A 45 -5.30 -7.74 -0.46
N SER A 46 -5.65 -8.93 -0.95
CA SER A 46 -6.58 -9.12 -2.05
C SER A 46 -7.98 -8.62 -1.69
N ASP A 47 -8.40 -8.80 -0.43
CA ASP A 47 -9.70 -8.29 0.05
C ASP A 47 -9.71 -6.76 0.20
N VAL A 48 -8.56 -6.16 0.50
CA VAL A 48 -8.45 -4.70 0.70
C VAL A 48 -8.37 -3.94 -0.62
N PHE A 49 -7.71 -4.51 -1.64
CA PHE A 49 -7.50 -3.84 -2.93
C PHE A 49 -8.25 -4.48 -4.10
N GLU A 50 -9.02 -5.55 -3.87
CA GLU A 50 -9.70 -6.36 -4.89
C GLU A 50 -8.77 -6.81 -6.04
N GLN A 51 -7.46 -6.91 -5.76
CA GLN A 51 -6.43 -7.24 -6.75
C GLN A 51 -5.74 -8.55 -6.39
N TYR A 52 -5.84 -9.52 -7.30
CA TYR A 52 -5.29 -10.86 -7.13
C TYR A 52 -3.82 -10.88 -7.58
N SER A 53 -2.93 -10.42 -6.72
CA SER A 53 -1.48 -10.52 -6.90
C SER A 53 -0.88 -10.51 -5.50
N GLY A 54 0.06 -11.39 -5.16
CA GLY A 54 0.72 -11.44 -3.84
C GLY A 54 1.53 -10.18 -3.47
N HIS A 55 1.36 -9.10 -4.24
CA HIS A 55 1.97 -7.80 -4.15
C HIS A 55 1.03 -6.82 -4.90
N CYS A 56 0.79 -5.65 -4.32
CA CYS A 56 -0.09 -4.63 -4.89
C CYS A 56 0.72 -3.38 -5.24
N PHE A 57 0.48 -2.84 -6.44
CA PHE A 57 1.02 -1.55 -6.87
C PHE A 57 0.01 -0.46 -6.55
N VAL A 58 0.43 0.49 -5.71
CA VAL A 58 -0.38 1.69 -5.44
C VAL A 58 0.30 2.86 -6.14
N SER A 59 -0.32 3.31 -7.23
CA SER A 59 0.10 4.51 -7.95
C SER A 59 -1.13 5.26 -8.45
N LYS A 60 -1.23 6.54 -8.14
CA LYS A 60 -2.15 7.41 -8.89
C LYS A 60 -1.57 7.65 -10.29
N PRO A 61 -2.38 7.61 -11.36
CA PRO A 61 -1.92 8.00 -12.68
C PRO A 61 -1.39 9.44 -12.62
N LEU A 62 -0.19 9.67 -13.18
CA LEU A 62 0.39 11.00 -13.32
C LEU A 62 -0.59 11.87 -14.13
N GLY A 63 -1.39 12.68 -13.46
CA GLY A 63 -2.42 13.51 -14.10
C GLY A 63 -3.73 13.64 -13.31
N GLN A 64 -3.95 12.84 -12.27
CA GLN A 64 -5.13 12.92 -11.40
C GLN A 64 -4.72 13.34 -9.99
N GLN A 65 -4.18 14.57 -9.87
CA GLN A 65 -4.29 15.31 -8.62
C GLN A 65 -5.72 15.84 -8.60
N GLU A 66 -6.55 15.29 -7.72
CA GLU A 66 -7.85 15.89 -7.41
C GLU A 66 -7.59 17.35 -7.03
N ARG A 67 -8.07 18.24 -7.89
CA ARG A 67 -8.25 19.64 -7.58
C ARG A 67 -9.14 19.68 -6.35
N LEU A 68 -8.52 19.95 -5.19
CA LEU A 68 -9.25 20.37 -4.01
C LEU A 68 -9.97 21.67 -4.39
N GLU A 69 -11.26 21.57 -4.69
CA GLU A 69 -12.19 22.69 -4.61
C GLU A 69 -12.69 22.83 -3.17
#